data_AF-A0A933KPQ1-F1
#
_entry.id   AF-A0A933KPQ1-F1
#
_cell.length_a   1.000
_cell.length_b   1.000
_cell.length_c   1.000
_cell.angle_alpha   90.00
_cell.angle_beta   90.00
_cell.angle_gamma   90.00
#
_symmetry.space_group_name_H-M   'P 1'
#
loop_
_entity.id
_entity.type
_entity.pdbx_description
1 polymer ?
#
loop_
_entity_poly.entity_id
_entity_poly.type
_entity_poly.pdbx_seq_one_letter_code
_entity_poly.pdbx_strand_id
1 'polypeptide(L)'
;MRELLVPILPRTVALWLMRLGLIAAVGVHIHAAYGLTILNHNARSVKYQSPRDYQVANFASRTMRWTGVIVVLFLFWHLADLTWGWWNGTGNDGVFVRGDVYGNVVRSFERVPVATLYIVANIALGFHLFHGTWSLFQSMGWNNPRFNKWRRYLAVGIATIVVVGNVSFPIAVLAGIVGE
;
A
#
# COMPACT_ATOMS: atom_id res chain seq x y z
N MET A 1 17.89 -6.12 -8.89
CA MET A 1 17.57 -6.88 -7.66
C MET A 1 17.98 -8.36 -7.67
N ARG A 2 18.06 -9.06 -8.81
CA ARG A 2 18.46 -10.50 -8.83
C ARG A 2 19.89 -10.78 -8.37
N GLU A 3 20.71 -9.74 -8.36
CA GLU A 3 22.12 -9.78 -7.97
C GLU A 3 22.38 -9.05 -6.63
N LEU A 4 21.32 -8.69 -5.90
CA LEU A 4 21.46 -8.02 -4.62
C LEU A 4 22.21 -8.94 -3.64
N LEU A 5 23.33 -8.46 -3.08
CA LEU A 5 24.21 -9.17 -2.14
C LEU A 5 24.98 -10.37 -2.72
N VAL A 6 25.20 -10.46 -4.04
CA VAL A 6 26.15 -11.43 -4.61
C VAL A 6 27.60 -10.98 -4.31
N PRO A 7 28.53 -11.85 -3.88
CA PRO A 7 28.43 -13.31 -3.75
C PRO A 7 27.96 -13.84 -2.39
N ILE A 8 27.66 -12.98 -1.41
CA ILE A 8 27.25 -13.38 -0.04
C ILE A 8 25.98 -14.25 -0.09
N LEU A 9 25.03 -13.89 -0.94
CA LEU A 9 23.81 -14.67 -1.20
C LEU A 9 23.77 -15.10 -2.68
N PRO A 10 23.28 -16.32 -2.99
CA PRO A 10 23.08 -16.75 -4.37
C PRO A 10 22.10 -15.84 -5.12
N ARG A 11 22.27 -15.79 -6.44
CA ARG A 11 21.37 -15.04 -7.35
C ARG A 11 19.92 -15.39 -7.03
N THR A 12 19.05 -14.39 -7.00
CA THR A 12 17.60 -14.49 -6.70
C THR A 12 17.20 -14.85 -5.26
N VAL A 13 18.10 -15.32 -4.39
CA VAL A 13 17.74 -15.69 -3.00
C VAL A 13 17.24 -14.47 -2.22
N ALA A 14 17.97 -13.35 -2.29
CA ALA A 14 17.55 -12.11 -1.63
C ALA A 14 16.15 -11.67 -2.08
N LEU A 15 15.83 -11.80 -3.37
CA LEU A 15 14.52 -11.49 -3.92
C LEU A 15 13.42 -12.39 -3.35
N TRP A 16 13.66 -13.70 -3.28
CA TRP A 16 12.69 -14.64 -2.75
C TRP A 16 12.46 -14.44 -1.25
N LEU A 17 13.51 -14.16 -0.48
CA LEU A 17 13.40 -13.83 0.93
C LEU A 17 12.54 -12.57 1.15
N MET A 18 12.80 -11.50 0.40
CA MET A 18 11.98 -10.28 0.48
C MET A 18 10.53 -10.56 0.08
N ARG A 19 10.29 -11.32 -0.99
CA ARG A 19 8.94 -11.66 -1.45
C ARG A 19 8.16 -12.45 -0.40
N LEU A 20 8.74 -13.53 0.12
CA LEU A 20 8.11 -14.35 1.14
C LEU A 20 7.89 -13.55 2.44
N GLY A 21 8.85 -12.72 2.82
CA GLY A 21 8.73 -11.82 3.97
C GLY A 21 7.57 -10.83 3.81
N LEU A 22 7.43 -10.18 2.65
CA LEU A 22 6.34 -9.25 2.37
C LEU A 22 4.98 -9.95 2.35
N ILE A 23 4.88 -11.13 1.74
CA ILE A 23 3.64 -11.93 1.73
C ILE A 23 3.24 -12.32 3.16
N ALA A 24 4.20 -12.80 3.96
CA ALA A 24 3.95 -13.15 5.35
C ALA A 24 3.51 -11.93 6.17
N ALA A 25 4.17 -10.78 6.00
CA ALA A 25 3.83 -9.54 6.70
C ALA A 25 2.40 -9.07 6.36
N VAL A 26 2.02 -9.10 5.08
CA VAL A 26 0.65 -8.77 4.65
C VAL A 26 -0.37 -9.77 5.24
N GLY A 27 -0.06 -11.07 5.21
CA GLY A 27 -0.93 -12.10 5.79
C GLY A 27 -1.17 -11.92 7.29
N VAL A 28 -0.10 -11.72 8.07
CA VAL A 28 -0.18 -11.44 9.51
C VAL A 28 -0.91 -10.13 9.78
N HIS A 29 -0.67 -9.08 8.97
CA HIS A 29 -1.36 -7.79 9.10
C HIS A 29 -2.87 -7.93 8.90
N ILE A 30 -3.31 -8.62 7.84
CA ILE A 30 -4.73 -8.87 7.56
C ILE A 30 -5.35 -9.73 8.67
N HIS A 31 -4.65 -10.76 9.14
CA HIS A 31 -5.11 -11.60 10.24
C HIS A 31 -5.34 -10.79 11.52
N ALA A 32 -4.39 -9.92 11.90
CA ALA A 32 -4.51 -9.04 13.05
C ALA A 32 -5.67 -8.03 12.89
N ALA A 33 -5.83 -7.44 11.70
CA ALA A 33 -6.92 -6.50 11.41
C ALA A 33 -8.32 -7.17 11.49
N TYR A 34 -8.42 -8.40 10.99
CA TYR A 34 -9.64 -9.20 11.07
C TYR A 34 -9.95 -9.62 12.51
N GLY A 35 -8.95 -10.14 13.24
CA GLY A 35 -9.08 -10.50 14.66
C GLY A 35 -9.53 -9.31 15.50
N LEU A 36 -8.92 -8.14 15.32
CA LEU A 36 -9.36 -6.91 15.99
C LEU A 36 -10.79 -6.51 15.62
N THR A 37 -11.20 -6.72 14.37
CA THR A 37 -12.56 -6.44 13.92
C THR A 37 -13.59 -7.34 14.61
N ILE A 38 -13.28 -8.63 14.77
CA ILE A 38 -14.12 -9.57 15.53
C ILE A 38 -14.16 -9.21 17.01
N LEU A 39 -13.00 -8.97 17.64
CA LEU A 39 -12.94 -8.61 19.05
C LEU A 39 -13.74 -7.34 19.35
N ASN A 40 -13.61 -6.31 18.51
CA ASN A 40 -14.39 -5.08 18.61
C ASN A 40 -15.90 -5.27 18.33
N HIS A 41 -16.28 -6.30 17.57
CA HIS A 41 -17.67 -6.65 17.35
C HIS A 41 -18.26 -7.38 18.57
N ASN A 42 -17.53 -8.36 19.11
CA ASN A 42 -17.96 -9.19 20.23
C ASN A 42 -17.95 -8.44 21.57
N ALA A 43 -17.10 -7.41 21.72
CA ALA A 43 -17.07 -6.55 22.89
C ALA A 43 -18.30 -5.61 23.01
N ARG A 44 -19.24 -5.64 22.05
CA ARG A 44 -20.45 -4.79 22.05
C ARG A 44 -21.60 -5.45 22.81
N SER A 45 -21.67 -5.25 24.12
CA SER A 45 -22.84 -5.65 24.93
C SER A 45 -23.94 -4.57 25.02
N VAL A 46 -23.63 -3.29 24.79
CA VAL A 46 -24.59 -2.16 24.83
C VAL A 46 -24.26 -1.15 23.72
N LYS A 47 -25.28 -0.56 23.06
CA LYS A 47 -25.09 0.56 22.10
C LYS A 47 -24.46 1.76 22.83
N TYR A 48 -23.51 2.45 22.17
CA TYR A 48 -22.78 3.61 22.72
C TYR A 48 -23.71 4.67 23.34
N GLN A 49 -23.44 5.03 24.61
CA GLN A 49 -24.28 5.89 25.46
C GLN A 49 -23.99 7.41 25.33
N SER A 50 -23.04 7.85 24.50
CA SER A 50 -22.75 9.29 24.31
C SER A 50 -22.26 9.58 22.88
N PRO A 51 -22.74 10.62 22.17
CA PRO A 51 -22.33 10.87 20.78
C PRO A 51 -21.05 11.69 20.59
N ARG A 52 -20.55 12.43 21.59
CA ARG A 52 -19.65 13.58 21.31
C ARG A 52 -18.18 13.25 21.06
N ASP A 53 -17.62 12.22 21.70
CA ASP A 53 -16.18 11.89 21.58
C ASP A 53 -15.89 10.76 20.56
N TYR A 54 -16.92 10.05 20.12
CA TYR A 54 -16.78 8.89 19.24
C TYR A 54 -16.81 9.22 17.76
N GLN A 55 -17.29 10.38 17.33
CA GLN A 55 -17.49 10.63 15.89
C GLN A 55 -16.17 10.63 15.11
N VAL A 56 -15.11 11.23 15.66
CA VAL A 56 -13.79 11.29 15.00
C VAL A 56 -13.14 9.90 14.94
N ALA A 57 -13.21 9.14 16.04
CA ALA A 57 -12.69 7.77 16.10
C ALA A 57 -13.48 6.81 15.17
N ASN A 58 -14.80 7.01 15.06
CA ASN A 58 -15.66 6.22 14.19
C ASN A 58 -15.41 6.53 12.70
N PHE A 59 -15.18 7.80 12.36
CA PHE A 59 -14.81 8.17 11.00
C PHE A 59 -13.45 7.58 10.60
N ALA A 60 -12.42 7.76 11.43
CA ALA A 60 -11.07 7.24 11.15
C ALA A 60 -11.03 5.71 11.04
N SER A 61 -11.81 4.99 11.85
CA SER A 61 -11.89 3.52 11.77
C SER A 61 -12.66 3.04 10.54
N ARG A 62 -13.71 3.76 10.11
CA ARG A 62 -14.42 3.44 8.85
C ARG A 62 -13.54 3.68 7.64
N THR A 63 -12.86 4.82 7.56
CA THR A 63 -11.95 5.11 6.44
C THR A 63 -10.80 4.11 6.40
N MET A 64 -10.25 3.70 7.55
CA MET A 64 -9.18 2.68 7.61
C MET A 64 -9.58 1.32 7.04
N ARG A 65 -10.81 0.87 7.27
CA ARG A 65 -11.31 -0.38 6.69
C ARG A 65 -11.42 -0.28 5.18
N TRP A 66 -12.01 0.80 4.68
CA TRP A 66 -12.18 1.01 3.23
C TRP A 66 -10.85 1.18 2.51
N THR A 67 -9.93 2.00 3.04
CA THR A 67 -8.61 2.15 2.43
C THR A 67 -7.81 0.84 2.48
N GLY A 68 -7.94 0.04 3.55
CA GLY A 68 -7.34 -1.30 3.61
C GLY A 68 -7.87 -2.24 2.52
N VAL A 69 -9.19 -2.28 2.31
CA VAL A 69 -9.79 -3.08 1.22
C VAL A 69 -9.32 -2.61 -0.15
N ILE A 70 -9.29 -1.29 -0.39
CA ILE A 70 -8.80 -0.71 -1.64
C ILE A 70 -7.34 -1.10 -1.87
N VAL A 71 -6.49 -1.03 -0.85
CA VAL A 71 -5.07 -1.40 -0.95
C VAL A 71 -4.91 -2.89 -1.28
N VAL A 72 -5.72 -3.78 -0.69
CA VAL A 72 -5.70 -5.21 -1.02
C VAL A 72 -6.11 -5.46 -2.47
N LEU A 73 -7.20 -4.84 -2.93
CA LEU A 73 -7.63 -4.94 -4.34
C LEU A 73 -6.56 -4.39 -5.29
N PHE A 74 -5.94 -3.27 -4.93
CA PHE A 74 -4.84 -2.69 -5.67
C PHE A 74 -3.62 -3.60 -5.68
N LEU A 75 -3.30 -4.31 -4.60
CA LEU A 75 -2.19 -5.27 -4.56
C LEU A 75 -2.42 -6.42 -5.56
N PHE A 76 -3.64 -6.96 -5.64
CA PHE A 76 -3.99 -7.97 -6.63
C PHE A 76 -3.87 -7.43 -8.05
N TRP A 77 -4.40 -6.23 -8.31
CA TRP A 77 -4.24 -5.56 -9.60
C TRP A 77 -2.77 -5.33 -9.96
N HIS A 78 -1.98 -4.82 -9.03
CA HIS A 78 -0.56 -4.53 -9.20
C HIS A 78 0.23 -5.79 -9.57
N LEU A 79 -0.05 -6.92 -8.92
CA LEU A 79 0.57 -8.19 -9.27
C LEU A 79 0.07 -8.72 -10.62
N ALA A 80 -1.23 -8.62 -10.91
CA ALA A 80 -1.80 -9.02 -12.19
C ALA A 80 -1.23 -8.23 -13.37
N ASP A 81 -1.01 -6.94 -13.18
CA ASP A 81 -0.44 -6.05 -14.18
C ASP A 81 1.08 -6.25 -14.31
N LEU A 82 1.88 -5.98 -13.28
CA LEU A 82 3.34 -5.89 -13.41
C LEU A 82 4.11 -7.18 -13.09
N THR A 83 3.48 -8.18 -12.44
CA THR A 83 4.16 -9.44 -12.07
C THR A 83 3.73 -10.61 -12.94
N TRP A 84 2.43 -10.77 -13.16
CA TRP A 84 1.87 -11.87 -13.95
C TRP A 84 1.59 -11.49 -15.40
N GLY A 85 1.48 -10.19 -15.70
CA GLY A 85 1.23 -9.70 -17.06
C GLY A 85 -0.19 -9.96 -17.58
N TRP A 86 -1.11 -10.40 -16.71
CA TRP A 86 -2.51 -10.69 -17.07
C TRP A 86 -3.23 -9.48 -17.64
N TRP A 87 -2.89 -8.28 -17.17
CA TRP A 87 -3.54 -7.04 -17.57
C TRP A 87 -2.63 -6.08 -18.33
N ASN A 88 -1.32 -6.32 -18.36
CA ASN A 88 -0.35 -5.44 -19.01
C ASN A 88 -0.44 -5.48 -20.55
N GLY A 89 -0.91 -6.60 -21.12
CA GLY A 89 -1.03 -6.80 -22.58
C GLY A 89 -2.39 -6.44 -23.19
N THR A 90 -3.35 -5.94 -22.40
CA THR A 90 -4.68 -5.57 -22.92
C THR A 90 -4.68 -4.10 -23.38
N GLY A 91 -4.28 -3.88 -24.64
CA GLY A 91 -4.35 -2.57 -25.33
C GLY A 91 -2.98 -1.91 -25.61
N ASN A 92 -2.80 -1.44 -26.86
CA ASN A 92 -1.58 -0.86 -27.46
C ASN A 92 -0.42 -1.83 -27.73
N ASP A 93 -0.69 -2.88 -28.52
CA ASP A 93 0.26 -3.73 -29.28
C ASP A 93 1.50 -4.36 -28.57
N GLY A 94 1.73 -4.10 -27.28
CA GLY A 94 2.96 -4.45 -26.54
C GLY A 94 2.76 -5.56 -25.50
N VAL A 95 3.14 -6.77 -25.88
CA VAL A 95 3.11 -8.00 -25.06
C VAL A 95 3.97 -7.84 -23.80
N PHE A 96 3.43 -8.20 -22.63
CA PHE A 96 4.21 -8.30 -21.39
C PHE A 96 5.47 -9.16 -21.60
N VAL A 97 6.65 -8.57 -21.43
CA VAL A 97 7.93 -9.28 -21.60
C VAL A 97 8.46 -9.71 -20.24
N ARG A 98 8.44 -11.02 -19.97
CA ARG A 98 8.87 -11.55 -18.67
C ARG A 98 10.35 -11.25 -18.42
N GLY A 99 10.61 -10.38 -17.44
CA GLY A 99 11.97 -9.98 -17.04
C GLY A 99 12.35 -8.55 -17.44
N ASP A 100 11.62 -7.94 -18.38
CA ASP A 100 11.75 -6.53 -18.74
C ASP A 100 10.93 -5.65 -17.78
N VAL A 101 11.49 -5.35 -16.61
CA VAL A 101 10.77 -4.57 -15.58
C VAL A 101 10.49 -3.15 -16.06
N TYR A 102 11.44 -2.52 -16.74
CA TYR A 102 11.31 -1.13 -17.18
C TYR A 102 10.24 -0.99 -18.27
N GLY A 103 10.34 -1.75 -19.37
CA GLY A 103 9.40 -1.64 -20.47
C GLY A 103 7.98 -2.03 -20.07
N ASN A 104 7.79 -3.06 -19.23
CA ASN A 104 6.45 -3.41 -18.73
C ASN A 104 5.82 -2.30 -17.87
N VAL A 105 6.63 -1.52 -17.14
CA VAL A 105 6.12 -0.37 -16.36
C VAL A 105 5.72 0.77 -17.30
N VAL A 106 6.56 1.11 -18.29
CA VAL A 106 6.28 2.16 -19.27
C VAL A 106 5.01 1.83 -20.06
N ARG A 107 4.96 0.66 -20.70
CA ARG A 107 3.79 0.18 -21.45
C ARG A 107 2.50 0.17 -20.62
N SER A 108 2.60 -0.16 -19.32
CA SER A 108 1.42 -0.10 -18.45
C SER A 108 0.90 1.32 -18.27
N PHE A 109 1.80 2.26 -17.98
CA PHE A 109 1.45 3.63 -17.62
C PHE A 109 1.19 4.56 -18.81
N GLU A 110 1.58 4.17 -20.02
CA GLU A 110 1.09 4.81 -21.26
C GLU A 110 -0.42 4.70 -21.39
N ARG A 111 -1.03 3.65 -20.81
CA ARG A 111 -2.48 3.50 -20.75
C ARG A 111 -3.04 4.37 -19.64
N VAL A 112 -3.54 5.55 -20.02
CA VAL A 112 -4.12 6.57 -19.11
C VAL A 112 -5.07 6.01 -18.05
N PRO A 113 -5.99 5.06 -18.35
CA PRO A 113 -6.87 4.49 -17.32
C PRO A 113 -6.09 3.72 -16.24
N VAL A 114 -5.05 2.98 -16.63
CA VAL A 114 -4.21 2.21 -15.71
C VAL A 114 -3.37 3.14 -14.85
N ALA A 115 -2.72 4.14 -15.46
CA ALA A 115 -1.97 5.16 -14.72
C ALA A 115 -2.87 5.88 -13.69
N THR A 116 -4.08 6.27 -14.08
CA THR A 116 -5.06 6.91 -13.19
C THR A 116 -5.43 6.01 -12.01
N LEU A 117 -5.68 4.71 -12.27
CA LEU A 117 -5.97 3.74 -11.22
C LEU A 117 -4.81 3.64 -10.21
N TYR A 118 -3.57 3.56 -10.70
CA TYR A 118 -2.39 3.54 -9.83
C TYR A 118 -2.25 4.81 -8.99
N ILE A 119 -2.53 5.99 -9.54
CA ILE A 119 -2.48 7.26 -8.80
C ILE A 119 -3.52 7.26 -7.67
N VAL A 120 -4.78 6.96 -7.99
CA VAL A 120 -5.88 6.95 -7.01
C VAL A 120 -5.64 5.89 -5.92
N ALA A 121 -5.20 4.69 -6.30
CA ALA A 121 -4.89 3.63 -5.35
C ALA A 121 -3.72 4.00 -4.43
N ASN A 122 -2.69 4.68 -4.93
CA ASN A 122 -1.59 5.17 -4.09
C ASN A 122 -2.04 6.27 -3.14
N ILE A 123 -2.97 7.14 -3.52
CA ILE A 123 -3.55 8.11 -2.58
C ILE A 123 -4.29 7.38 -1.44
N ALA A 124 -5.08 6.35 -1.76
CA ALA A 124 -5.73 5.51 -0.74
C ALA A 124 -4.71 4.80 0.16
N LEU A 125 -3.61 4.29 -0.41
CA LEU A 125 -2.47 3.75 0.34
C LEU A 125 -1.87 4.81 1.27
N GLY A 126 -1.70 6.05 0.83
CA GLY A 126 -1.22 7.16 1.65
C GLY A 126 -2.09 7.39 2.89
N PHE A 127 -3.41 7.42 2.74
CA PHE A 127 -4.33 7.49 3.88
C PHE A 127 -4.20 6.27 4.79
N HIS A 128 -4.12 5.07 4.22
CA HIS A 128 -3.94 3.83 4.99
C HIS A 128 -2.64 3.85 5.81
N LEU A 129 -1.52 4.28 5.21
CA LEU A 129 -0.22 4.39 5.87
C LEU A 129 -0.25 5.44 6.98
N PHE A 130 -0.78 6.64 6.71
CA PHE A 130 -0.86 7.70 7.71
C PHE A 130 -1.59 7.22 8.98
N HIS A 131 -2.78 6.63 8.80
CA HIS A 131 -3.58 6.12 9.90
C HIS A 131 -2.97 4.85 10.54
N GLY A 132 -2.38 3.96 9.74
CA GLY A 132 -1.73 2.74 10.20
C GLY A 132 -0.52 3.04 11.08
N THR A 133 0.36 3.94 10.63
CA THR A 133 1.51 4.43 11.41
C THR A 133 1.05 5.12 12.68
N TRP A 134 0.00 5.93 12.63
CA TRP A 134 -0.57 6.55 13.83
C TRP A 134 -1.07 5.51 14.84
N SER A 135 -1.83 4.52 14.38
CA SER A 135 -2.40 3.42 15.18
C SER A 135 -1.32 2.53 15.80
N LEU A 136 -0.25 2.21 15.05
CA LEU A 136 0.88 1.41 15.52
C LEU A 136 1.46 1.99 16.82
N PHE A 137 1.74 3.29 16.83
CA PHE A 137 2.29 3.95 18.02
C PHE A 137 1.31 3.99 19.20
N GLN A 138 0.00 3.98 18.93
CA GLN A 138 -1.01 3.88 19.98
C GLN A 138 -1.00 2.49 20.60
N SER A 139 -0.92 1.44 19.80
CA SER A 139 -0.85 0.04 20.26
C SER A 139 0.43 -0.27 21.05
N MET A 140 1.55 0.38 20.71
CA MET A 140 2.81 0.25 21.48
C MET A 140 2.83 1.06 22.79
N GLY A 141 1.74 1.77 23.13
CA GLY A 141 1.64 2.56 24.36
C GLY A 141 2.33 3.93 24.31
N TRP A 142 2.88 4.33 23.17
CA TRP A 142 3.50 5.66 22.98
C TRP A 142 2.47 6.75 22.66
N ASN A 143 1.36 6.74 23.39
CA ASN A 143 0.28 7.72 23.27
C ASN A 143 0.35 8.78 24.37
N ASN A 144 1.33 9.67 24.28
CA ASN A 144 1.48 10.83 25.17
C ASN A 144 1.33 12.13 24.36
N PRO A 145 0.60 13.16 24.85
CA PRO A 145 0.51 14.47 24.21
C PRO A 145 1.86 15.05 23.77
N ARG A 146 2.94 14.78 24.52
CA ARG A 146 4.31 15.17 24.20
C ARG A 146 4.84 14.59 22.88
N PHE A 147 4.41 13.37 22.52
CA PHE A 147 4.88 12.66 21.32
C PHE A 147 3.94 12.79 20.12
N ASN A 148 2.69 13.24 20.32
CA ASN A 148 1.68 13.32 19.26
C ASN A 148 2.12 14.17 18.07
N LYS A 149 2.85 15.27 18.30
CA LYS A 149 3.36 16.13 17.22
C LYS A 149 4.38 15.41 16.35
N TRP A 150 5.37 14.75 16.96
CA TRP A 150 6.39 14.00 16.22
C TRP A 150 5.82 12.76 15.51
N ARG A 151 4.95 12.00 16.18
CA ARG A 151 4.23 10.85 15.57
C ARG A 151 3.46 11.26 14.32
N ARG A 152 2.80 12.42 14.36
CA ARG A 152 2.09 12.97 13.20
C ARG A 152 3.04 13.30 12.05
N TYR A 153 4.16 13.98 12.33
CA TYR A 153 5.16 14.27 11.28
C TYR A 153 5.75 13.01 10.67
N LEU A 154 6.01 11.98 11.49
CA LEU A 154 6.50 10.70 10.99
C LEU A 154 5.46 10.01 10.10
N ALA A 155 4.20 9.96 10.53
CA ALA A 155 3.11 9.37 9.75
C ALA A 155 2.89 10.11 8.42
N VAL A 156 2.92 11.45 8.44
CA VAL A 156 2.85 12.27 7.21
C VAL A 156 4.07 12.03 6.34
N GLY A 157 5.29 12.06 6.90
CA GLY A 157 6.52 11.88 6.15
C GLY A 157 6.58 10.54 5.42
N ILE A 158 6.26 9.44 6.12
CA ILE A 158 6.21 8.09 5.51
C ILE A 158 5.16 8.04 4.40
N ALA A 159 3.94 8.52 4.67
CA ALA A 159 2.87 8.52 3.68
C ALA A 159 3.23 9.36 2.45
N THR A 160 3.76 10.57 2.64
CA THR A 160 4.15 11.47 1.56
C THR A 160 5.28 10.89 0.72
N ILE A 161 6.34 10.36 1.33
CA ILE A 161 7.48 9.76 0.60
C ILE A 161 6.99 8.61 -0.29
N VAL A 162 6.17 7.70 0.27
CA VAL A 162 5.66 6.55 -0.48
C VAL A 162 4.73 6.98 -1.61
N VAL A 163 3.78 7.89 -1.34
CA VAL A 163 2.83 8.36 -2.36
C VAL A 163 3.54 9.12 -3.46
N VAL A 164 4.38 10.10 -3.13
CA VAL A 164 5.10 10.89 -4.13
C VAL A 164 6.03 10.01 -4.95
N GLY A 165 6.77 9.11 -4.30
CA GLY A 165 7.62 8.14 -4.99
C GLY A 165 6.84 7.29 -5.98
N ASN A 166 5.75 6.65 -5.54
CA ASN A 166 4.97 5.76 -6.40
C ASN A 166 4.19 6.49 -7.50
N VAL A 167 3.66 7.67 -7.21
CA VAL A 167 2.89 8.49 -8.17
C VAL A 167 3.80 9.17 -9.20
N SER A 168 5.08 9.37 -8.88
CA SER A 168 6.03 9.95 -9.83
C SER A 168 6.19 9.10 -11.10
N PHE A 169 6.14 7.77 -11.01
CA PHE A 169 6.28 6.88 -12.17
C PHE A 169 5.18 7.07 -13.23
N PRO A 170 3.87 6.91 -12.92
CA PRO A 170 2.82 7.11 -13.91
C PRO A 170 2.79 8.56 -14.43
N ILE A 171 3.07 9.56 -13.59
CA ILE A 171 3.13 10.96 -14.03
C ILE A 171 4.28 11.16 -15.03
N ALA A 172 5.46 10.62 -14.76
CA ALA A 172 6.62 10.77 -15.64
C ALA A 172 6.38 10.12 -17.01
N VAL A 173 5.70 8.98 -17.05
CA VAL A 173 5.33 8.31 -18.31
C VAL A 173 4.27 9.12 -19.06
N LEU A 174 3.19 9.54 -18.39
CA LEU A 174 2.13 10.35 -19.02
C LEU A 174 2.61 11.71 -19.52
N ALA A 175 3.62 12.30 -18.86
CA ALA A 175 4.23 13.55 -19.27
C ALA A 175 5.27 13.39 -20.39
N GLY A 176 5.57 12.16 -20.84
CA GLY A 176 6.57 11.87 -21.85
C GLY A 176 8.02 12.10 -21.39
N ILE A 177 8.27 12.20 -20.07
CA ILE A 177 9.62 12.32 -19.50
C ILE A 177 10.34 10.97 -19.55
N VAL A 178 9.57 9.89 -19.43
CA VAL A 178 10.04 8.50 -19.47
C VAL A 178 9.19 7.76 -20.51
N GLY A 179 9.84 7.08 -21.45
CA GLY A 179 9.19 6.35 -22.53
C GLY A 179 10.11 5.25 -23.06
N GLU A 180 9.65 4.52 -24.09
CA GLU A 180 10.48 3.57 -24.85
C GLU A 180 11.35 4.28 -25.89
#